data_AF-A0A835UMN5-F1
#
_entry.id   AF-A0A835UMN5-F1
#
_cell.length_a   1.000
_cell.length_b   1.000
_cell.length_c   1.000
_cell.angle_alpha   90.00
_cell.angle_beta   90.00
_cell.angle_gamma   90.00
#
_symmetry.space_group_name_H-M   'P 1'
#
loop_
_entity.id
_entity.type
_entity.pdbx_description
1 polymer ?
#
loop_
_entity_poly.entity_id
_entity_poly.type
_entity_poly.pdbx_seq_one_letter_code
_entity_poly.pdbx_strand_id
1 'polypeptide(L)'
;MKTIELTRPPSEEKPQLKEVFTPSSDFTENRLWRFAKAHVSAHDFGHHELVSPWSRTYCSVEPYIIAANRQLSAMHPIYRRLNPHLRYKIKMNALARQGLINAGGIIESSFSPRKYSMELSSPAYGPGRFAEKRNGGGDPEAEHGLRLVILDYPFAADGLLVWSAITDWVSSYFAHYYAEPSAVVDYDKLRFSGPRFATADTPTRRTCRGDPIS
;
A
#
# COMPACT_ATOMS: atom_id res chain seq x y z
N MET A 1 -6.26 2.43 29.68
CA MET A 1 -5.94 3.88 29.73
C MET A 1 -5.38 4.29 28.36
N LYS A 2 -5.82 5.39 27.76
CA LYS A 2 -5.30 5.86 26.46
C LYS A 2 -4.09 6.77 26.70
N THR A 3 -2.98 6.54 26.00
CA THR A 3 -1.73 7.30 26.15
C THR A 3 -1.10 7.54 24.78
N ILE A 4 -0.29 8.58 24.64
CA ILE A 4 0.52 8.85 23.44
C ILE A 4 1.96 9.06 23.90
N GLU A 5 2.88 8.31 23.31
CA GLU A 5 4.32 8.53 23.48
C GLU A 5 4.85 9.28 22.26
N LEU A 6 5.51 10.41 22.47
CA LEU A 6 6.28 11.09 21.44
C LEU A 6 7.76 10.87 21.70
N THR A 7 8.43 10.25 20.73
CA THR A 7 9.85 9.91 20.81
C THR A 7 10.62 10.57 19.67
N ARG A 8 11.64 11.33 20.03
CA ARG A 8 12.63 11.88 19.09
C ARG A 8 13.93 11.10 19.24
N PRO A 9 14.51 10.58 18.14
CA PRO A 9 15.80 9.91 18.20
C PRO A 9 16.91 10.86 18.69
N PRO A 10 18.02 10.32 19.23
CA PRO A 10 19.18 11.12 19.56
C PRO A 10 19.80 11.73 18.29
N SER A 11 20.45 12.87 18.46
CA SER A 11 21.23 13.59 17.43
C SER A 11 22.55 14.05 18.05
N GLU A 12 23.53 14.43 17.22
CA GLU A 12 24.84 14.92 17.72
C GLU A 12 24.69 16.07 18.73
N GLU A 13 23.66 16.91 18.58
CA GLU A 13 23.42 18.07 19.43
C GLU A 13 22.48 17.80 20.62
N LYS A 14 21.67 16.74 20.57
CA LYS A 14 20.59 16.53 21.55
C LYS A 14 20.39 15.06 21.87
N PRO A 15 20.27 14.69 23.16
CA PRO A 15 19.93 13.33 23.55
C PRO A 15 18.53 12.95 23.07
N GLN A 16 18.25 11.65 23.12
CA GLN A 16 16.92 11.12 22.86
C GLN A 16 15.90 11.80 23.79
N LEU A 17 14.76 12.20 23.24
CA LEU A 17 13.63 12.70 24.02
C LEU A 17 12.49 11.69 23.92
N LYS A 18 11.92 11.33 25.07
CA LYS A 18 10.77 10.44 25.17
C LYS A 18 9.82 10.99 26.21
N GLU A 19 8.62 11.36 25.80
CA GLU A 19 7.60 11.92 26.67
C GLU A 19 6.25 11.22 26.44
N VAL A 20 5.53 10.99 27.53
CA VAL A 20 4.21 10.34 27.51
C VAL A 20 3.15 11.35 27.91
N PHE A 21 2.14 11.49 27.05
CA PHE A 21 1.00 12.36 27.25
C PHE A 21 -0.25 11.52 27.52
N THR A 22 -1.08 12.00 28.44
CA THR A 22 -2.34 11.37 28.82
C THR A 22 -3.48 12.38 28.79
N PRO A 23 -4.73 11.95 28.61
CA PRO A 23 -5.88 12.82 28.76
C PRO A 23 -5.94 13.39 30.18
N SER A 24 -6.09 14.70 30.29
CA SER A 24 -6.25 15.42 31.57
C SER A 24 -7.35 16.46 31.48
N SER A 25 -7.95 16.77 32.62
CA SER A 25 -8.89 17.89 32.81
C SER A 25 -8.19 19.22 33.09
N ASP A 26 -6.90 19.21 33.46
CA ASP A 26 -6.11 20.43 33.58
C ASP A 26 -5.96 21.11 32.21
N PHE A 27 -6.06 22.44 32.18
CA PHE A 27 -6.05 23.21 30.94
C PHE A 27 -4.73 23.06 30.15
N THR A 28 -3.59 23.10 30.85
CA THR A 28 -2.27 23.05 30.22
C THR A 28 -1.99 21.64 29.72
N GLU A 29 -2.24 20.62 30.56
CA GLU A 29 -2.06 19.23 30.19
C GLU A 29 -3.01 18.81 29.05
N ASN A 30 -4.25 19.30 29.04
CA ASN A 30 -5.19 19.04 27.95
C ASN A 30 -4.71 19.62 26.61
N ARG A 31 -4.10 20.82 26.63
CA ARG A 31 -3.50 21.40 25.42
C ARG A 31 -2.32 20.56 24.93
N LEU A 32 -1.43 20.13 25.82
CA LEU A 32 -0.33 19.23 25.48
C LEU A 32 -0.84 17.91 24.90
N TRP A 33 -1.89 17.32 25.49
CA TRP A 33 -2.57 16.15 24.94
C TRP A 33 -3.13 16.38 23.53
N ARG A 34 -3.71 17.56 23.26
CA ARG A 34 -4.20 17.91 21.91
C ARG A 34 -3.05 18.04 20.91
N PHE A 35 -1.92 18.64 21.30
CA PHE A 35 -0.72 18.68 20.45
C PHE A 35 -0.15 17.29 20.18
N ALA A 36 -0.10 16.43 21.19
CA ALA A 36 0.35 15.05 21.03
C ALA A 36 -0.53 14.28 20.04
N LYS A 37 -1.86 14.43 20.13
CA LYS A 37 -2.79 13.89 19.13
C LYS A 37 -2.54 14.45 17.73
N ALA A 38 -2.32 15.76 17.60
CA ALA A 38 -2.06 16.38 16.29
C ALA A 38 -0.78 15.82 15.65
N HIS A 39 0.27 15.58 16.44
CA HIS A 39 1.49 14.91 15.95
C HIS A 39 1.22 13.49 15.46
N VAL A 40 0.49 12.69 16.24
CA VAL A 40 0.10 11.32 15.82
C VAL A 40 -0.74 11.37 14.55
N SER A 41 -1.73 12.27 14.46
CA SER A 41 -2.56 12.43 13.27
C SER A 41 -1.77 12.88 12.04
N ALA A 42 -0.80 13.78 12.19
CA ALA A 42 0.07 14.19 11.09
C ALA A 42 0.93 13.02 10.58
N HIS A 43 1.45 12.18 11.48
CA HIS A 43 2.22 11.01 11.12
C HIS A 43 1.36 9.92 10.49
N ASP A 44 0.18 9.66 11.06
CA ASP A 44 -0.81 8.72 10.50
C ASP A 44 -1.24 9.14 9.10
N PHE A 45 -1.51 10.43 8.88
CA PHE A 45 -1.81 10.96 7.55
C PHE A 45 -0.63 10.83 6.58
N GLY A 46 0.60 11.07 7.04
CA GLY A 46 1.80 10.82 6.24
C GLY A 46 1.94 9.35 5.82
N HIS A 47 1.73 8.42 6.74
CA HIS A 47 1.71 7.00 6.44
C HIS A 47 0.52 6.62 5.53
N HIS A 48 -0.65 7.20 5.77
CA HIS A 48 -1.84 7.02 4.95
C HIS A 48 -1.64 7.53 3.53
N GLU A 49 -0.90 8.59 3.25
CA GLU A 49 -0.73 9.01 1.85
C GLU A 49 0.45 8.31 1.17
N LEU A 50 1.56 8.15 1.90
CA LEU A 50 2.82 7.70 1.31
C LEU A 50 2.96 6.17 1.26
N VAL A 51 2.31 5.44 2.17
CA VAL A 51 2.58 4.02 2.35
C VAL A 51 1.34 3.17 2.03
N SER A 52 0.21 3.46 2.66
CA SER A 52 -0.96 2.57 2.59
C SER A 52 -1.59 2.47 1.19
N PRO A 53 -2.04 3.55 0.52
CA PRO A 53 -2.60 3.54 -0.83
C PRO A 53 -1.50 3.46 -1.89
N TRP A 54 -0.45 4.26 -1.78
CA TRP A 54 0.59 4.31 -2.81
C TRP A 54 1.20 2.92 -3.07
N SER A 55 1.60 2.22 -2.00
CA SER A 55 2.21 0.89 -2.09
C SER A 55 1.21 -0.28 -2.11
N ARG A 56 -0.10 -0.08 -1.87
CA ARG A 56 -1.08 -1.20 -1.90
C ARG A 56 -2.09 -1.13 -3.03
N THR A 57 -2.30 0.03 -3.64
CA THR A 57 -3.32 0.21 -4.69
C THR A 57 -2.76 0.84 -5.96
N TYR A 58 -1.92 1.88 -5.87
CA TYR A 58 -1.44 2.59 -7.06
C TYR A 58 -0.26 1.86 -7.72
N CYS A 59 0.89 1.76 -7.03
CA CYS A 59 2.08 1.09 -7.59
C CYS A 59 1.83 -0.37 -7.88
N SER A 60 1.05 -1.02 -7.02
CA SER A 60 0.96 -2.47 -7.01
C SER A 60 0.01 -2.99 -8.08
N VAL A 61 -1.00 -2.21 -8.45
CA VAL A 61 -1.97 -2.62 -9.48
C VAL A 61 -1.43 -2.34 -10.88
N GLU A 62 -0.58 -1.34 -11.09
CA GLU A 62 -0.05 -0.96 -12.42
C GLU A 62 0.68 -2.12 -13.14
N PRO A 63 1.55 -2.91 -12.48
CA PRO A 63 2.15 -4.10 -13.09
C PRO A 63 1.10 -5.12 -13.57
N TYR A 64 0.04 -5.39 -12.79
CA TYR A 64 -1.03 -6.29 -13.22
C TYR A 64 -1.76 -5.76 -14.45
N ILE A 65 -1.95 -4.44 -14.56
CA ILE A 65 -2.57 -3.83 -15.75
C ILE A 65 -1.69 -4.04 -16.98
N ILE A 66 -0.39 -3.79 -16.84
CA ILE A 66 0.57 -3.96 -17.94
C ILE A 66 0.62 -5.43 -18.36
N ALA A 67 0.71 -6.36 -17.41
CA ALA A 67 0.74 -7.80 -17.70
C ALA A 67 -0.56 -8.27 -18.34
N ALA A 68 -1.73 -7.87 -17.83
CA ALA A 68 -3.01 -8.23 -18.41
C ALA A 68 -3.14 -7.75 -19.87
N ASN A 69 -2.72 -6.52 -20.17
CA ASN A 69 -2.77 -5.98 -21.55
C ASN A 69 -1.72 -6.59 -22.49
N ARG A 70 -0.59 -7.08 -21.97
CA ARG A 70 0.48 -7.67 -22.80
C ARG A 70 0.32 -9.17 -23.02
N GLN A 71 -0.29 -9.89 -22.07
CA GLN A 71 -0.30 -11.35 -22.03
C GLN A 71 -1.69 -11.96 -22.27
N LEU A 72 -2.78 -11.20 -22.13
CA LEU A 72 -4.12 -11.70 -22.34
C LEU A 72 -4.76 -11.06 -23.57
N SER A 73 -5.41 -11.87 -24.39
CA SER A 73 -6.25 -11.38 -25.48
C SER A 73 -7.43 -10.56 -24.95
N ALA A 74 -7.90 -9.57 -25.71
CA ALA A 74 -9.10 -8.81 -25.37
C ALA A 74 -10.35 -9.70 -25.21
N MET A 75 -10.38 -10.86 -25.88
CA MET A 75 -11.45 -11.85 -25.78
C MET A 75 -11.29 -12.81 -24.60
N HIS A 76 -10.12 -12.81 -23.95
CA HIS A 76 -9.85 -13.71 -22.85
C HIS A 76 -10.79 -13.41 -21.66
N PRO A 77 -11.45 -14.42 -21.06
CA PRO A 77 -12.48 -14.21 -20.02
C PRO A 77 -11.96 -13.38 -18.84
N ILE A 78 -10.77 -13.69 -18.33
CA ILE A 78 -10.14 -12.90 -17.27
C ILE A 78 -9.88 -11.45 -17.68
N TYR A 79 -9.34 -11.19 -18.87
CA TYR A 79 -9.08 -9.82 -19.31
C TYR A 79 -10.38 -9.04 -19.44
N ARG A 80 -11.40 -9.64 -20.08
CA ARG A 80 -12.72 -9.03 -20.25
C ARG A 80 -13.32 -8.66 -18.90
N ARG A 81 -13.10 -9.48 -17.87
CA ARG A 81 -13.58 -9.16 -16.53
C ARG A 81 -12.74 -8.14 -15.79
N LEU A 82 -11.41 -8.20 -15.87
CA LEU A 82 -10.54 -7.26 -15.16
C LEU A 82 -10.63 -5.85 -15.76
N ASN A 83 -10.73 -5.72 -17.08
CA ASN A 83 -10.59 -4.45 -17.79
C ASN A 83 -11.43 -3.27 -17.22
N PRO A 84 -12.72 -3.44 -16.86
CA PRO A 84 -13.49 -2.39 -16.18
C PRO A 84 -12.87 -1.89 -14.87
N HIS A 85 -12.25 -2.79 -14.09
CA HIS A 85 -11.60 -2.47 -12.82
C HIS A 85 -10.20 -1.85 -12.99
N LEU A 86 -9.62 -1.94 -14.19
CA LEU A 86 -8.30 -1.38 -14.52
C LEU A 86 -8.38 0.03 -15.12
N ARG A 87 -9.60 0.48 -15.46
CA ARG A 87 -9.86 1.74 -16.15
C ARG A 87 -9.24 2.93 -15.41
N TYR A 88 -8.58 3.81 -16.16
CA TYR A 88 -7.92 5.04 -15.70
C TYR A 88 -6.73 4.91 -14.75
N LYS A 89 -6.44 3.73 -14.20
CA LYS A 89 -5.36 3.57 -13.21
C LYS A 89 -3.98 3.97 -13.75
N ILE A 90 -3.59 3.52 -14.95
CA ILE A 90 -2.31 3.93 -15.57
C ILE A 90 -2.25 5.45 -15.78
N LYS A 91 -3.35 6.06 -16.27
CA LYS A 91 -3.41 7.51 -16.49
C LYS A 91 -3.26 8.28 -15.16
N MET A 92 -3.95 7.84 -14.12
CA MET A 92 -3.83 8.42 -12.78
C MET A 92 -2.42 8.29 -12.22
N ASN A 93 -1.79 7.12 -12.35
CA ASN A 93 -0.42 6.93 -11.90
C ASN A 93 0.57 7.81 -12.67
N ALA A 94 0.37 7.98 -13.98
CA ALA A 94 1.17 8.90 -14.79
C ALA A 94 1.03 10.37 -14.32
N LEU A 95 -0.19 10.82 -14.05
CA LEU A 95 -0.44 12.15 -13.50
C LEU A 95 0.16 12.33 -12.09
N ALA A 96 0.06 11.31 -11.25
CA ALA A 96 0.68 11.31 -9.94
C ALA A 96 2.21 11.45 -10.05
N ARG A 97 2.85 10.67 -10.95
CA ARG A 97 4.28 10.80 -11.25
C ARG A 97 4.68 12.17 -11.79
N GLN A 98 3.76 12.92 -12.40
CA GLN A 98 4.05 14.21 -13.02
C GLN A 98 3.89 15.40 -12.06
N GLY A 99 2.89 15.38 -11.18
CA GLY A 99 2.56 16.54 -10.34
C GLY A 99 2.38 16.27 -8.84
N LEU A 100 2.22 15.00 -8.44
CA LEU A 100 1.96 14.65 -7.04
C LEU A 100 3.24 14.22 -6.32
N ILE A 101 3.92 13.20 -6.86
CA ILE A 101 5.04 12.50 -6.22
C ILE A 101 6.40 12.78 -6.87
N ASN A 102 6.45 13.68 -7.85
CA ASN A 102 7.70 14.14 -8.44
C ASN A 102 8.48 15.03 -7.46
N ALA A 103 9.77 15.23 -7.75
CA ALA A 103 10.60 16.23 -7.06
C ALA A 103 9.93 17.61 -7.13
N GLY A 104 9.76 18.26 -5.99
CA GLY A 104 9.04 19.54 -5.86
C GLY A 104 7.53 19.46 -6.11
N GLY A 105 6.96 18.26 -6.26
CA GLY A 105 5.52 18.04 -6.38
C GLY A 105 4.76 18.26 -5.08
N ILE A 106 3.44 18.08 -5.13
CA ILE A 106 2.53 18.38 -4.01
C ILE A 106 2.92 17.63 -2.73
N ILE A 107 3.34 16.37 -2.84
CA ILE A 107 3.74 15.58 -1.67
C ILE A 107 5.00 16.16 -1.01
N GLU A 108 6.05 16.44 -1.79
CA GLU A 108 7.29 16.99 -1.23
C GLU A 108 7.11 18.40 -0.66
N SER A 109 6.18 19.19 -1.21
CA SER A 109 5.89 20.55 -0.74
C SER A 109 5.01 20.58 0.51
N SER A 110 4.18 19.56 0.73
CA SER A 110 3.12 19.61 1.75
C SER A 110 3.35 18.67 2.93
N PHE A 111 4.21 17.66 2.81
CA PHE A 111 4.48 16.67 3.86
C PHE A 111 5.83 16.91 4.54
N SER A 112 5.90 16.60 5.83
CA SER A 112 7.12 16.79 6.63
C SER A 112 8.37 16.06 6.12
N PRO A 113 8.30 14.86 5.50
CA PRO A 113 9.51 14.20 4.98
C PRO A 113 10.09 14.85 3.73
N ARG A 114 9.34 15.74 3.05
CA ARG A 114 9.78 16.47 1.85
C ARG A 114 10.38 15.50 0.80
N LYS A 115 11.61 15.74 0.35
CA LYS A 115 12.33 14.90 -0.63
C LYS A 115 12.48 13.42 -0.24
N TYR A 116 12.30 13.07 1.04
CA TYR A 116 12.36 11.69 1.52
C TYR A 116 11.00 10.98 1.47
N SER A 117 9.90 11.68 1.12
CA SER A 117 8.54 11.15 1.17
C SER A 117 8.37 9.88 0.33
N MET A 118 8.95 9.85 -0.87
CA MET A 118 8.88 8.67 -1.73
C MET A 118 9.77 7.53 -1.27
N GLU A 119 10.93 7.85 -0.71
CA GLU A 119 11.85 6.85 -0.16
C GLU A 119 11.20 6.06 0.99
N LEU A 120 10.40 6.73 1.83
CA LEU A 120 9.66 6.09 2.92
C LEU A 120 8.67 5.00 2.45
N SER A 121 8.19 5.09 1.21
CA SER A 121 7.27 4.11 0.64
C SER A 121 7.95 2.82 0.15
N SER A 122 9.26 2.89 -0.14
CA SER A 122 10.02 1.79 -0.74
C SER A 122 10.18 0.57 0.17
N PRO A 123 10.54 0.71 1.48
CA PRO A 123 10.60 -0.43 2.40
C PRO A 123 9.26 -1.17 2.55
N ALA A 124 8.14 -0.48 2.33
CA ALA A 124 6.82 -1.08 2.38
C ALA A 124 6.47 -1.88 1.11
N TYR A 125 7.23 -1.73 0.02
CA TYR A 125 7.01 -2.37 -1.28
C TYR A 125 7.70 -3.75 -1.42
N GLY A 126 7.87 -4.48 -0.32
CA GLY A 126 8.50 -5.81 -0.33
C GLY A 126 7.58 -6.94 -0.82
N PRO A 127 8.12 -7.98 -1.51
CA PRO A 127 7.36 -9.15 -1.92
C PRO A 127 6.76 -9.88 -0.69
N GLY A 128 5.50 -10.29 -0.78
CA GLY A 128 4.77 -10.98 0.29
C GLY A 128 3.91 -10.08 1.20
N ARG A 129 4.08 -8.76 1.14
CA ARG A 129 3.29 -7.81 1.95
C ARG A 129 1.85 -7.59 1.46
N PHE A 130 1.51 -8.03 0.25
CA PHE A 130 0.13 -8.03 -0.26
C PHE A 130 -0.75 -9.10 0.38
N ALA A 131 -0.13 -10.16 0.90
CA ALA A 131 -0.82 -11.25 1.57
C ALA A 131 -0.99 -11.01 3.09
N GLU A 132 -0.37 -9.94 3.63
CA GLU A 132 -0.29 -9.76 5.08
C GLU A 132 -1.51 -9.06 5.68
N LYS A 133 -2.19 -9.85 6.51
CA LYS A 133 -3.08 -9.53 7.64
C LYS A 133 -4.47 -9.05 7.26
N ARG A 134 -5.33 -10.03 6.95
CA ARG A 134 -6.75 -9.99 7.31
C ARG A 134 -6.86 -9.60 8.79
N ASN A 135 -7.64 -8.57 9.10
CA ASN A 135 -7.89 -8.11 10.47
C ASN A 135 -8.78 -9.12 11.20
N GLY A 136 -8.27 -10.30 11.49
CA GLY A 136 -8.99 -11.37 12.15
C GLY A 136 -8.20 -12.67 12.15
N GLY A 137 -8.40 -13.48 13.19
CA GLY A 137 -7.97 -14.88 13.15
C GLY A 137 -8.79 -15.60 12.08
N GLY A 138 -8.14 -16.40 11.23
CA GLY A 138 -8.86 -17.31 10.34
C GLY A 138 -9.76 -18.21 11.18
N ASP A 139 -11.05 -18.17 10.91
CA ASP A 139 -12.06 -18.90 11.66
C ASP A 139 -13.04 -19.52 10.65
N PRO A 140 -12.90 -20.84 10.35
CA PRO A 140 -13.76 -21.53 9.40
C PRO A 140 -15.25 -21.48 9.78
N GLU A 141 -15.56 -21.29 11.06
CA GLU A 141 -16.94 -21.23 11.59
C GLU A 141 -17.53 -19.80 11.51
N ALA A 142 -16.70 -18.79 11.20
CA ALA A 142 -17.18 -17.43 11.02
C ALA A 142 -17.79 -17.25 9.62
N GLU A 143 -18.84 -16.42 9.52
CA GLU A 143 -19.62 -16.18 8.30
C GLU A 143 -18.77 -15.82 7.06
N HIS A 144 -17.62 -15.16 7.25
CA HIS A 144 -16.70 -14.77 6.18
C HIS A 144 -15.32 -15.43 6.30
N GLY A 145 -15.21 -16.52 7.05
CA GLY A 145 -13.96 -17.24 7.31
C GLY A 145 -12.96 -16.48 8.19
N LEU A 146 -13.41 -15.41 8.84
CA LEU A 146 -12.62 -14.51 9.67
C LEU A 146 -13.44 -13.99 10.84
N ARG A 147 -12.82 -13.96 12.02
CA ARG A 147 -13.42 -13.35 13.22
C ARG A 147 -12.72 -12.04 13.55
N LEU A 148 -13.50 -10.95 13.60
CA LEU A 148 -13.01 -9.64 14.04
C LEU A 148 -12.71 -9.67 15.54
N VAL A 149 -11.53 -9.16 15.91
CA VAL A 149 -11.15 -8.97 17.33
C VAL A 149 -11.90 -7.79 17.95
N ILE A 150 -12.17 -6.76 17.14
CA ILE A 150 -12.99 -5.61 17.52
C ILE A 150 -14.32 -5.75 16.78
N LEU A 151 -15.39 -6.05 17.52
CA LEU A 151 -16.71 -6.32 16.95
C LEU A 151 -17.30 -5.09 16.25
N ASP A 152 -17.11 -3.91 16.84
CA ASP A 152 -17.56 -2.63 16.28
C ASP A 152 -16.40 -1.96 15.51
N TYR A 153 -15.97 -2.61 14.42
CA TYR A 153 -14.99 -2.03 13.50
C TYR A 153 -15.62 -1.90 12.09
N PRO A 154 -16.28 -0.77 11.79
CA PRO A 154 -17.08 -0.60 10.57
C PRO A 154 -16.32 -0.90 9.28
N PHE A 155 -15.11 -0.36 9.12
CA PHE A 155 -14.29 -0.63 7.92
C PHE A 155 -14.01 -2.12 7.70
N ALA A 156 -13.75 -2.86 8.77
CA ALA A 156 -13.46 -4.29 8.66
C ALA A 156 -14.75 -5.10 8.44
N ALA A 157 -15.82 -4.78 9.16
CA ALA A 157 -17.13 -5.44 9.01
C ALA A 157 -17.68 -5.27 7.59
N ASP A 158 -17.76 -4.04 7.10
CA ASP A 158 -18.25 -3.74 5.74
C ASP A 158 -17.30 -4.31 4.68
N GLY A 159 -16.00 -4.23 4.92
CA GLY A 159 -14.98 -4.80 4.04
C GLY A 159 -15.13 -6.31 3.85
N LEU A 160 -15.54 -7.05 4.89
CA LEU A 160 -15.80 -8.49 4.80
C LEU A 160 -17.02 -8.81 3.93
N LEU A 161 -18.08 -8.02 4.02
CA LEU A 161 -19.27 -8.18 3.17
C LEU A 161 -18.91 -8.01 1.69
N VAL A 162 -18.20 -6.94 1.35
CA VAL A 162 -17.74 -6.69 -0.03
C VAL A 162 -16.76 -7.76 -0.50
N TRP A 163 -15.84 -8.17 0.37
CA TRP A 163 -14.88 -9.23 0.06
C TRP A 163 -15.57 -10.56 -0.24
N SER A 164 -16.54 -10.96 0.59
CA SER A 164 -17.30 -12.19 0.39
C SER A 164 -18.03 -12.16 -0.94
N ALA A 165 -18.78 -11.09 -1.22
CA ALA A 165 -19.51 -10.94 -2.47
C ALA A 165 -18.59 -10.98 -3.70
N ILE A 166 -17.41 -10.35 -3.66
CA ILE A 166 -16.42 -10.41 -4.74
C ILE A 166 -15.89 -11.84 -4.87
N THR A 167 -15.58 -12.51 -3.76
CA THR A 167 -15.03 -13.87 -3.76
C THR A 167 -16.01 -14.87 -4.37
N ASP A 168 -17.27 -14.82 -3.97
CA ASP A 168 -18.33 -15.71 -4.46
C ASP A 168 -18.58 -15.49 -5.96
N TRP A 169 -18.64 -14.22 -6.37
CA TRP A 169 -18.83 -13.85 -7.76
C TRP A 169 -17.65 -14.28 -8.64
N VAL A 170 -16.41 -14.03 -8.20
CA VAL A 170 -15.20 -14.46 -8.90
C VAL A 170 -15.15 -15.98 -9.00
N SER A 171 -15.42 -16.69 -7.89
CA SER A 171 -15.40 -18.16 -7.87
C SER A 171 -16.40 -18.74 -8.87
N SER A 172 -17.63 -18.20 -8.89
CA SER A 172 -18.68 -18.61 -9.83
C SER A 172 -18.30 -18.31 -11.29
N TYR A 173 -17.68 -17.14 -11.54
CA TYR A 173 -17.19 -16.78 -12.86
C TYR A 173 -16.10 -17.74 -13.36
N PHE A 174 -15.12 -18.06 -12.51
CA PHE A 174 -14.05 -18.98 -12.86
C PHE A 174 -14.58 -20.41 -13.10
N ALA A 175 -15.48 -20.91 -12.26
CA ALA A 175 -16.09 -22.22 -12.43
C ALA A 175 -16.84 -22.38 -13.77
N HIS A 176 -17.37 -21.28 -14.32
CA HIS A 176 -18.02 -21.29 -15.63
C HIS A 176 -17.05 -21.48 -16.80
N TYR A 177 -15.85 -20.90 -16.74
CA TYR A 177 -14.86 -20.94 -17.83
C TYR A 177 -13.77 -22.00 -17.65
N TYR A 178 -13.53 -22.45 -16.41
CA TYR A 178 -12.46 -23.37 -16.04
C TYR A 178 -13.06 -24.52 -15.21
N ALA A 179 -13.43 -25.61 -15.90
CA ALA A 179 -14.07 -26.77 -15.28
C ALA A 179 -13.11 -27.57 -14.37
N GLU A 180 -11.81 -27.54 -14.67
CA GLU A 180 -10.78 -28.26 -13.92
C GLU A 180 -9.65 -27.31 -13.50
N PRO A 181 -9.04 -27.49 -12.32
CA PRO A 181 -7.86 -26.71 -11.91
C PRO A 181 -6.70 -26.80 -12.90
N SER A 182 -6.60 -27.94 -13.61
CA SER A 182 -5.64 -28.20 -14.69
C SER A 182 -5.99 -27.53 -16.02
N ALA A 183 -7.08 -26.74 -16.10
CA ALA A 183 -7.33 -25.82 -17.22
C ALA A 183 -6.69 -24.43 -16.96
N VAL A 184 -6.23 -24.17 -15.73
CA VAL A 184 -5.57 -22.94 -15.29
C VAL A 184 -4.06 -23.03 -15.57
N VAL A 185 -3.66 -23.45 -16.78
CA VAL A 185 -2.27 -23.77 -17.13
C VAL A 185 -1.69 -22.70 -18.05
N ASP A 186 -1.66 -21.44 -17.62
CA ASP A 186 -0.71 -20.42 -18.16
C ASP A 186 -0.68 -19.12 -17.32
N TYR A 187 -0.94 -19.18 -16.00
CA TYR A 187 -0.95 -17.98 -15.15
C TYR A 187 0.36 -17.69 -14.44
N ASP A 188 1.40 -18.48 -14.68
CA ASP A 188 2.76 -18.13 -14.22
C ASP A 188 3.22 -16.79 -14.81
N LYS A 189 2.65 -16.33 -15.94
CA LYS A 189 2.88 -15.00 -16.52
C LYS A 189 2.23 -13.84 -15.75
N LEU A 190 1.23 -14.13 -14.91
CA LEU A 190 0.55 -13.17 -14.02
C LEU A 190 0.99 -13.32 -12.55
N ARG A 191 1.80 -14.33 -12.22
CA ARG A 191 2.44 -14.46 -10.91
C ARG A 191 3.58 -13.46 -10.78
N PHE A 192 3.34 -12.41 -9.99
CA PHE A 192 4.36 -11.44 -9.57
C PHE A 192 5.24 -11.94 -8.40
N SER A 193 5.21 -13.24 -8.07
CA SER A 193 6.00 -13.84 -6.98
C SER A 193 7.37 -14.37 -7.44
N GLY A 194 7.82 -14.01 -8.64
CA GLY A 194 9.09 -14.47 -9.21
C GLY A 194 10.18 -13.38 -9.25
N PRO A 195 11.48 -13.76 -9.23
CA PRO A 195 12.63 -12.85 -9.22
C PRO A 195 12.76 -11.94 -10.46
N ARG A 196 11.87 -12.04 -11.46
CA ARG A 196 11.94 -11.30 -12.73
C ARG A 196 11.67 -9.80 -12.61
N PHE A 197 11.06 -9.34 -11.52
CA PHE A 197 10.93 -7.90 -11.22
C PHE A 197 11.99 -7.38 -10.26
N ALA A 198 12.57 -8.24 -9.41
CA ALA A 198 13.68 -7.86 -8.53
C ALA A 198 14.96 -7.49 -9.32
N THR A 199 15.07 -7.94 -10.58
CA THR A 199 16.23 -7.65 -11.44
C THR A 199 16.04 -6.46 -12.37
N ALA A 200 14.81 -5.97 -12.57
CA ALA A 200 14.54 -4.86 -13.48
C ALA A 200 14.99 -3.49 -12.93
N ASP A 201 15.14 -3.38 -11.60
CA ASP A 201 15.59 -2.17 -10.90
C ASP A 201 17.05 -2.23 -10.44
N THR A 202 17.88 -3.14 -10.98
CA THR A 202 19.32 -3.04 -10.74
C THR A 202 19.84 -1.82 -11.50
N PRO A 203 20.29 -0.73 -10.84
CA PRO A 203 20.92 0.35 -11.57
C PRO A 203 22.19 -0.23 -12.17
N THR A 204 22.26 -0.28 -13.50
CA THR A 204 23.55 -0.42 -14.15
C THR A 204 24.40 0.73 -13.62
N ARG A 205 25.41 0.41 -12.80
CA ARG A 205 26.50 1.33 -12.47
C ARG A 205 27.19 1.69 -13.80
N ARG A 206 26.62 2.63 -14.54
CA ARG A 206 27.40 3.45 -15.45
C ARG A 206 28.18 4.39 -14.56
N THR A 207 29.41 4.00 -14.26
CA THR A 207 30.42 4.89 -13.73
C THR A 207 30.59 6.02 -14.74
N CYS A 208 29.98 7.17 -14.47
CA CYS A 208 30.42 8.43 -15.08
C CYS A 208 31.80 8.75 -14.50
N ARG A 209 32.87 8.19 -15.08
CA ARG A 209 34.19 8.81 -14.99
C ARG A 209 34.20 9.88 -16.07
N GLY A 210 34.20 11.14 -15.64
CA GLY A 210 34.59 12.23 -16.50
C GLY A 210 36.08 12.10 -16.75
N ASP A 211 36.46 11.96 -18.01
CA ASP A 211 37.84 12.16 -18.42
C ASP A 211 38.10 13.67 -18.51
N PRO A 212 39.21 14.17 -17.96
CA PRO A 212 39.56 15.58 -18.04
C PRO A 212 39.96 15.95 -19.46
N ILE A 213 39.54 17.14 -19.86
CA ILE A 213 39.89 17.79 -21.12
C ILE A 213 41.42 17.97 -21.16
N SER A 214 42.05 17.41 -22.19
CA SER A 214 43.37 17.80 -22.70
C SER A 214 43.25 18.03 -24.20
#